data_AF-A0A378MGL0-F1
#
_entry.id   AF-A0A378MGL0-F1
#
_cell.length_a   1.000
_cell.length_b   1.000
_cell.length_c   1.000
_cell.angle_alpha   90.00
_cell.angle_beta   90.00
_cell.angle_gamma   90.00
#
_symmetry.space_group_name_H-M   'P 1'
#
loop_
_entity.id
_entity.type
_entity.pdbx_description
1 polymer ?
#
loop_
_entity_poly.entity_id
_entity_poly.type
_entity_poly.pdbx_seq_one_letter_code
_entity_poly.pdbx_strand_id
1 'polypeptide(L)'
;MEQLEVINCGLGDLAEKQDHVTKAYRRNESTRTALEEHYFQRERLFQELKEANLIVRKAMKNGKTYKITDNGVGNKGQKSFSVIIDSKIVIGTKGETHIKIVYDELNNVWTTYPVPKP
;
A
#
# COMPACT_ATOMS: atom_id res chain seq x y z
N MET A 1 65.96 -4.99 -7.14
CA MET A 1 64.95 -3.99 -7.51
C MET A 1 63.63 -4.66 -7.87
N GLU A 2 63.65 -5.73 -8.69
CA GLU A 2 62.44 -6.48 -9.13
C GLU A 2 61.58 -7.09 -8.01
N GLN A 3 62.16 -7.63 -6.92
CA GLN A 3 61.36 -8.25 -5.84
C GLN A 3 60.46 -7.27 -5.10
N LEU A 4 60.87 -5.99 -4.98
CA LEU A 4 60.08 -4.95 -4.32
C LEU A 4 58.89 -4.50 -5.17
N GLU A 5 59.04 -4.47 -6.49
CA GLU A 5 57.95 -4.12 -7.42
C GLU A 5 56.87 -5.21 -7.47
N VAL A 6 57.27 -6.49 -7.44
CA VAL A 6 56.34 -7.63 -7.37
C VAL A 6 55.53 -7.63 -6.06
N ILE A 7 56.17 -7.31 -4.93
CA ILE A 7 55.50 -7.20 -3.63
C ILE A 7 54.51 -6.02 -3.64
N ASN A 8 54.90 -4.86 -4.16
CA ASN A 8 54.01 -3.70 -4.25
C ASN A 8 52.81 -3.96 -5.17
N CYS A 9 53.02 -4.66 -6.29
CA CYS A 9 51.93 -5.08 -7.18
C CYS A 9 50.94 -6.02 -6.46
N GLY A 10 51.46 -7.02 -5.75
CA GLY A 10 50.62 -7.96 -4.98
C GLY A 10 49.84 -7.31 -3.83
N LEU A 11 50.39 -6.26 -3.21
CA LEU A 11 49.70 -5.47 -2.19
C LEU A 11 48.56 -4.61 -2.78
N GLY A 12 48.75 -4.06 -3.98
CA GLY A 12 47.71 -3.33 -4.72
C GLY A 12 46.52 -4.22 -5.06
N ASP A 13 46.78 -5.40 -5.63
CA ASP A 13 45.75 -6.37 -5.99
C ASP A 13 44.93 -6.85 -4.78
N LEU A 14 45.57 -6.98 -3.61
CA LEU A 14 44.92 -7.37 -2.38
C LEU A 14 44.00 -6.26 -1.85
N ALA A 15 44.42 -5.00 -1.96
CA ALA A 15 43.62 -3.85 -1.55
C ALA A 15 42.35 -3.70 -2.41
N GLU A 16 42.46 -3.88 -3.73
CA GLU A 16 41.30 -3.85 -4.63
C GLU A 16 40.30 -4.97 -4.33
N LYS A 17 40.78 -6.20 -4.13
CA LYS A 17 39.92 -7.33 -3.74
C LYS A 17 39.17 -7.06 -2.43
N GLN A 18 39.84 -6.45 -1.45
CA GLN A 18 39.22 -6.11 -0.18
C GLN A 18 38.13 -5.02 -0.32
N ASP A 19 38.33 -4.03 -1.19
CA ASP A 19 37.32 -3.01 -1.50
C ASP A 19 36.10 -3.61 -2.20
N HIS A 20 36.31 -4.50 -3.18
CA HIS A 20 35.22 -5.21 -3.86
C HIS A 20 34.38 -6.05 -2.89
N VAL A 21 35.02 -6.79 -1.99
CA VAL A 21 34.36 -7.59 -0.96
C VAL A 21 33.55 -6.68 -0.01
N THR A 22 34.15 -5.57 0.44
CA THR A 22 33.47 -4.60 1.31
C THR A 22 32.24 -3.99 0.64
N LYS A 23 32.35 -3.62 -0.64
CA LYS A 23 31.21 -3.12 -1.45
C LYS A 23 30.11 -4.18 -1.62
N ALA A 24 30.47 -5.45 -1.76
CA ALA A 24 29.51 -6.54 -1.85
C ALA A 24 28.77 -6.76 -0.52
N TYR A 25 29.48 -6.76 0.62
CA TYR A 25 28.88 -6.87 1.94
C TYR A 25 27.92 -5.71 2.25
N ARG A 26 28.33 -4.46 1.99
CA ARG A 26 27.44 -3.28 2.16
C ARG A 26 26.19 -3.37 1.30
N ARG A 27 26.32 -3.80 0.03
CA ARG A 27 25.16 -4.01 -0.85
C ARG A 27 24.21 -5.06 -0.28
N ASN A 28 24.74 -6.19 0.19
CA ASN A 28 23.92 -7.25 0.76
C ASN A 28 23.18 -6.79 2.02
N GLU A 29 23.87 -6.09 2.94
CA GLU A 29 23.26 -5.51 4.13
C GLU A 29 22.16 -4.50 3.78
N SER A 30 22.45 -3.54 2.89
CA SER A 30 21.44 -2.56 2.44
C SER A 30 20.22 -3.22 1.78
N THR A 31 20.44 -4.30 1.03
CA THR A 31 19.35 -5.06 0.39
C THR A 31 18.49 -5.76 1.44
N ARG A 32 19.11 -6.32 2.48
CA ARG A 32 18.39 -6.95 3.60
C ARG A 32 17.57 -5.91 4.37
N THR A 33 18.15 -4.76 4.69
CA THR A 33 17.44 -3.66 5.37
C THR A 33 16.26 -3.17 4.54
N ALA A 34 16.44 -2.92 3.24
CA ALA A 34 15.33 -2.51 2.36
C ALA A 34 14.21 -3.58 2.28
N LEU A 35 14.57 -4.87 2.31
CA LEU A 35 13.61 -5.96 2.34
C LEU A 35 12.83 -6.01 3.66
N GLU A 36 13.51 -5.83 4.80
CA GLU A 36 12.88 -5.74 6.13
C GLU A 36 11.91 -4.55 6.22
N GLU A 37 12.34 -3.37 5.74
CA GLU A 37 11.48 -2.19 5.66
C GLU A 37 10.25 -2.43 4.78
N HIS A 38 10.43 -3.06 3.61
CA HIS A 38 9.33 -3.41 2.72
C HIS A 38 8.33 -4.37 3.41
N TYR A 39 8.81 -5.39 4.13
CA TYR A 39 7.93 -6.29 4.88
C TYR A 39 7.17 -5.56 5.99
N PHE A 40 7.83 -4.65 6.69
CA PHE A 40 7.19 -3.82 7.71
C PHE A 40 6.08 -2.94 7.13
N GLN A 41 6.35 -2.22 6.02
CA GLN A 41 5.35 -1.40 5.33
C GLN A 41 4.19 -2.26 4.80
N ARG A 42 4.47 -3.45 4.29
CA ARG A 42 3.45 -4.39 3.81
C ARG A 42 2.54 -4.85 4.95
N GLU A 43 3.09 -5.23 6.10
CA GLU A 43 2.29 -5.67 7.25
C GLU A 43 1.41 -4.52 7.76
N ARG A 44 1.98 -3.32 7.87
CA ARG A 44 1.21 -2.11 8.22
C ARG A 44 0.05 -1.87 7.26
N LEU A 45 0.30 -1.87 5.95
CA LEU A 45 -0.75 -1.71 4.94
C LEU A 45 -1.83 -2.79 5.04
N PHE A 46 -1.43 -4.03 5.36
CA PHE A 46 -2.36 -5.13 5.53
C PHE A 46 -3.29 -4.92 6.74
N GLN A 47 -2.77 -4.39 7.85
CA GLN A 47 -3.58 -4.05 9.01
C GLN A 47 -4.52 -2.88 8.73
N GLU A 48 -4.03 -1.80 8.11
CA GLU A 48 -4.85 -0.66 7.69
C GLU A 48 -5.99 -1.11 6.76
N LEU A 49 -5.71 -2.03 5.83
CA LEU A 49 -6.72 -2.60 4.93
C LEU A 49 -7.76 -3.44 5.67
N LYS A 50 -7.38 -4.20 6.69
CA LYS A 50 -8.32 -4.96 7.53
C LYS A 50 -9.26 -4.03 8.29
N GLU A 51 -8.72 -2.97 8.88
CA GLU A 51 -9.50 -1.97 9.61
C GLU A 51 -10.49 -1.26 8.68
N ALA A 52 -10.03 -0.80 7.51
CA ALA A 52 -10.88 -0.19 6.50
C ALA A 52 -12.03 -1.13 6.08
N ASN A 53 -11.74 -2.39 5.80
CA ASN A 53 -12.77 -3.39 5.46
C ASN A 53 -13.77 -3.61 6.59
N LEU A 54 -13.31 -3.62 7.85
CA LEU A 54 -14.19 -3.75 9.01
C LEU A 54 -15.13 -2.55 9.14
N ILE A 55 -14.64 -1.34 8.89
CA ILE A 55 -15.44 -0.11 8.89
C ILE A 55 -16.55 -0.19 7.83
N VAL A 56 -16.20 -0.56 6.60
CA VAL A 56 -17.19 -0.70 5.50
C VAL A 56 -18.24 -1.74 5.87
N ARG A 57 -17.83 -2.92 6.37
CA ARG A 57 -18.77 -3.97 6.80
C ARG A 57 -19.70 -3.50 7.91
N LYS A 58 -19.19 -2.76 8.89
CA LYS A 58 -20.00 -2.18 9.98
C LYS A 58 -20.99 -1.16 9.44
N ALA A 59 -20.57 -0.28 8.53
CA ALA A 59 -21.45 0.69 7.88
C ALA A 59 -22.57 0.00 7.08
N MET A 60 -22.24 -1.04 6.31
CA MET A 60 -23.24 -1.83 5.55
C MET A 60 -24.24 -2.56 6.45
N LYS A 61 -23.79 -3.06 7.62
CA LYS A 61 -24.65 -3.84 8.54
C LYS A 61 -25.51 -2.96 9.45
N ASN A 62 -24.95 -1.89 9.98
CA ASN A 62 -25.55 -1.11 11.07
C ASN A 62 -25.88 0.34 10.66
N GLY A 63 -25.35 0.79 9.53
CA GLY A 63 -25.54 2.13 9.01
C GLY A 63 -26.95 2.35 8.47
N LYS A 64 -27.24 3.60 8.12
CA LYS A 64 -28.51 3.99 7.51
C LYS A 64 -28.26 4.43 6.08
N THR A 65 -28.90 3.76 5.12
CA THR A 65 -28.89 4.20 3.73
C THR A 65 -29.48 5.61 3.63
N TYR A 66 -28.69 6.55 3.13
CA TYR A 66 -29.11 7.94 2.92
C TYR A 66 -29.67 8.14 1.52
N LYS A 67 -28.94 7.69 0.49
CA LYS A 67 -29.34 7.86 -0.92
C LYS A 67 -28.74 6.76 -1.77
N ILE A 68 -29.51 6.27 -2.75
CA ILE A 68 -29.03 5.43 -3.84
C ILE A 68 -29.26 6.21 -5.15
N THR A 69 -28.27 6.22 -6.04
CA THR A 69 -28.36 6.84 -7.36
C THR A 69 -27.83 5.92 -8.44
N ASP A 70 -28.33 6.07 -9.65
CA ASP A 70 -27.65 5.59 -10.85
C ASP A 70 -26.27 6.26 -10.96
N ASN A 71 -25.25 5.50 -11.36
CA ASN A 71 -23.87 5.96 -11.58
C ASN A 71 -23.43 5.79 -13.05
N GLY A 72 -24.35 5.40 -13.93
CA GLY A 72 -24.12 5.20 -15.35
C GLY A 72 -23.63 3.79 -15.67
N VAL A 73 -23.04 3.67 -16.85
CA VAL A 73 -22.60 2.40 -17.42
C VAL A 73 -21.07 2.30 -17.34
N GLY A 74 -20.57 1.16 -16.88
CA GLY A 74 -19.13 0.88 -16.81
C GLY A 74 -18.51 0.51 -18.14
N ASN A 75 -17.19 0.36 -18.16
CA ASN A 75 -16.41 0.09 -19.37
C ASN A 75 -16.78 -1.22 -20.09
N LYS A 76 -17.50 -2.14 -19.43
CA LYS A 76 -17.97 -3.40 -20.01
C LYS A 76 -19.48 -3.39 -20.31
N GLY A 77 -20.12 -2.23 -20.31
CA GLY A 77 -21.56 -2.12 -20.55
C GLY A 77 -22.43 -2.44 -19.34
N GLN A 78 -21.84 -2.69 -18.17
CA GLN A 78 -22.58 -3.03 -16.96
C GLN A 78 -23.17 -1.79 -16.29
N LYS A 79 -24.40 -1.90 -15.77
CA LYS A 79 -25.00 -0.81 -14.99
C LYS A 79 -24.30 -0.65 -13.66
N SER A 80 -24.18 0.59 -13.19
CA SER A 80 -23.58 0.91 -11.90
C SER A 80 -24.44 1.85 -11.08
N PHE A 81 -24.28 1.75 -9.77
CA PHE A 81 -25.04 2.49 -8.78
C PHE A 81 -24.07 3.09 -7.76
N SER A 82 -24.49 4.16 -7.12
CA SER A 82 -23.81 4.70 -5.94
C SER A 82 -24.76 4.76 -4.76
N VAL A 83 -24.29 4.33 -3.60
CA VAL A 83 -25.01 4.44 -2.34
C VAL A 83 -24.21 5.30 -1.37
N ILE A 84 -24.90 6.20 -0.67
CA ILE A 84 -24.37 6.91 0.49
C ILE A 84 -25.01 6.32 1.74
N ILE A 85 -24.16 5.95 2.71
CA ILE A 85 -24.58 5.34 3.98
C ILE A 85 -24.03 6.19 5.12
N ASP A 86 -24.89 6.58 6.05
CA ASP A 86 -24.48 7.11 7.36
C ASP A 86 -23.98 5.94 8.22
N SER A 87 -22.67 5.89 8.49
CA SER A 87 -22.03 4.84 9.27
C SER A 87 -22.26 4.97 10.77
N LYS A 88 -22.83 6.10 11.25
CA LYS A 88 -23.02 6.43 12.68
C LYS A 88 -21.74 6.48 13.52
N ILE A 89 -20.59 6.39 12.86
CA ILE A 89 -19.25 6.48 13.44
C ILE A 89 -18.41 7.38 12.54
N VAL A 90 -17.36 7.99 13.10
CA VAL A 90 -16.38 8.75 12.32
C VAL A 90 -15.51 7.77 11.52
N ILE A 91 -15.42 7.98 10.21
CA ILE A 91 -14.70 7.14 9.26
C ILE A 91 -13.68 7.90 8.41
N GLY A 92 -13.76 9.23 8.40
CA GLY A 92 -12.83 10.08 7.67
C GLY A 92 -11.96 10.92 8.62
N THR A 93 -10.84 11.39 8.08
CA THR A 93 -9.84 12.16 8.84
C THR A 93 -10.31 13.56 9.23
N LYS A 94 -11.41 14.05 8.63
CA LYS A 94 -12.00 15.37 8.92
C LYS A 94 -13.35 15.25 9.64
N GLY A 95 -13.65 14.09 10.24
CA GLY A 95 -14.89 13.87 10.97
C GLY A 95 -16.05 13.36 10.11
N GLU A 96 -15.79 12.92 8.87
CA GLU A 96 -16.81 12.36 8.01
C GLU A 96 -17.45 11.12 8.64
N THR A 97 -18.78 11.04 8.58
CA THR A 97 -19.58 9.89 9.06
C THR A 97 -20.36 9.21 7.94
N HIS A 98 -20.22 9.68 6.70
CA HIS A 98 -20.93 9.14 5.56
C HIS A 98 -19.94 8.49 4.61
N ILE A 99 -20.28 7.29 4.13
CA ILE A 99 -19.48 6.55 3.15
C ILE A 99 -20.22 6.48 1.84
N LYS A 100 -19.52 6.77 0.74
CA LYS A 100 -20.03 6.52 -0.61
C LYS A 100 -19.41 5.23 -1.13
N ILE A 101 -20.26 4.33 -1.63
CA ILE A 101 -19.88 3.07 -2.24
C ILE A 101 -20.44 3.06 -3.66
N VAL A 102 -19.57 2.78 -4.64
CA VAL A 102 -19.96 2.59 -6.04
C VAL A 102 -19.83 1.11 -6.38
N TYR A 103 -20.87 0.54 -6.95
CA TYR A 103 -20.95 -0.88 -7.25
C TYR A 103 -21.72 -1.13 -8.55
N ASP A 104 -21.48 -2.26 -9.19
CA ASP A 104 -22.21 -2.67 -10.40
C ASP A 104 -23.42 -3.57 -10.11
N GLU A 105 -24.18 -3.90 -11.15
CA GLU A 105 -25.35 -4.77 -11.10
C GLU A 105 -25.05 -6.22 -10.65
N LEU A 106 -23.78 -6.64 -10.63
CA LEU A 106 -23.32 -7.91 -10.07
C LEU A 106 -22.83 -7.77 -8.62
N ASN A 107 -23.04 -6.59 -8.00
CA ASN A 107 -22.59 -6.20 -6.68
C ASN A 107 -21.06 -6.14 -6.51
N ASN A 108 -20.28 -6.01 -7.60
CA ASN A 108 -18.86 -5.75 -7.47
C ASN A 108 -18.65 -4.31 -7.04
N VAL A 109 -17.94 -4.10 -5.92
CA VAL A 109 -17.58 -2.77 -5.45
C VAL A 109 -16.41 -2.23 -6.27
N TRP A 110 -16.57 -1.04 -6.84
CA TRP A 110 -15.53 -0.37 -7.63
C TRP A 110 -14.73 0.61 -6.80
N THR A 111 -15.42 1.42 -5.98
CA THR A 111 -14.76 2.40 -5.11
C THR A 111 -15.57 2.64 -3.86
N THR A 112 -14.87 2.98 -2.79
CA THR A 112 -15.43 3.28 -1.49
C THR A 112 -14.62 4.40 -0.84
N TYR A 113 -15.28 5.47 -0.40
CA TYR A 113 -14.59 6.59 0.26
C TYR A 113 -15.52 7.37 1.21
N PRO A 114 -14.96 7.97 2.29
CA PRO A 114 -15.70 8.91 3.13
C PRO A 114 -16.15 10.13 2.33
N VAL A 115 -17.33 10.65 2.63
CA VAL A 115 -17.87 11.88 2.07
C VAL A 115 -18.40 12.79 3.18
N PRO A 116 -18.41 14.12 2.97
CA PRO A 116 -19.11 15.03 3.88
C PRO A 116 -20.58 14.66 4.03
N LYS A 117 -21.20 15.14 5.11
CA LYS A 117 -22.64 14.98 5.32
C LYS A 117 -23.41 15.56 4.10
N PRO A 118 -24.26 14.77 3.42
CA PRO A 118 -24.96 15.21 2.22
C PRO A 118 -26.19 16.07 2.50
#